data_AF-A0A357M476-F1
#
_entry.id   AF-A0A357M476-F1
#
_cell.length_a   1.000
_cell.length_b   1.000
_cell.length_c   1.000
_cell.angle_alpha   90.00
_cell.angle_beta   90.00
_cell.angle_gamma   90.00
#
_symmetry.space_group_name_H-M   'P 1'
#
loop_
_entity.id
_entity.type
_entity.pdbx_description
1 polymer ?
#
loop_
_entity_poly.entity_id
_entity_poly.type
_entity_poly.pdbx_seq_one_letter_code
_entity_poly.pdbx_strand_id
1 'polypeptide(L)'
;MELCKSHEIPALLERSRSGNGGHIWISFSQNIEAATARRFGMTLLSLTMNKRYQIGMESYDRLFPNQDTLPKGGFGNLIALPLQGGPRKQGNSVFVDERFEPYTDQWGILSKLGKMDEDLVKQFIYKHGERGLFNNDSITAGLDHVQDNQTQIEEVLMEPLPFLQP
;
A
#
# COMPACT_ATOMS: atom_id res chain seq x y z
N MET A 1 -7.67 -0.63 -3.94
CA MET A 1 -7.53 -0.19 -5.35
C MET A 1 -7.78 1.31 -5.53
N GLU A 2 -8.88 1.88 -5.05
CA GLU A 2 -9.15 3.33 -5.15
C GLU A 2 -8.00 4.20 -4.63
N LEU A 3 -7.45 3.89 -3.46
CA LEU A 3 -6.31 4.62 -2.90
C LEU A 3 -5.07 4.56 -3.81
N CYS A 4 -4.73 3.36 -4.30
CA CYS A 4 -3.60 3.20 -5.22
C CYS A 4 -3.79 4.07 -6.45
N LYS A 5 -4.99 4.08 -7.04
CA LYS A 5 -5.31 4.93 -8.19
C LYS A 5 -5.19 6.42 -7.89
N SER A 6 -5.72 6.90 -6.76
CA SER A 6 -5.66 8.33 -6.41
C SER A 6 -4.24 8.83 -6.15
N HIS A 7 -3.30 7.91 -5.90
CA HIS A 7 -1.88 8.22 -5.70
C HIS A 7 -1.00 7.71 -6.85
N GLU A 8 -1.60 7.33 -7.98
CA GLU A 8 -0.88 6.86 -9.18
C GLU A 8 0.04 5.66 -8.92
N ILE A 9 -0.31 4.84 -7.93
CA ILE A 9 0.43 3.63 -7.56
C ILE A 9 -0.02 2.48 -8.47
N PRO A 10 0.88 1.93 -9.31
CA PRO A 10 0.57 0.79 -10.15
C PRO A 10 0.38 -0.45 -9.29
N ALA A 11 -0.81 -1.04 -9.36
CA ALA A 11 -1.18 -2.22 -8.58
C ALA A 11 -2.12 -3.15 -9.36
N LEU A 12 -2.01 -4.45 -9.12
CA LEU A 12 -2.98 -5.45 -9.59
C LEU A 12 -3.67 -6.15 -8.44
N LEU A 13 -4.97 -6.42 -8.60
CA LEU A 13 -5.75 -7.22 -7.68
C LEU A 13 -5.80 -8.67 -8.19
N GLU A 14 -5.37 -9.60 -7.35
CA GLU A 14 -5.50 -11.05 -7.58
C GLU A 14 -6.56 -11.60 -6.63
N ARG A 15 -7.47 -12.43 -7.13
CA ARG A 15 -8.36 -13.23 -6.29
C ARG A 15 -7.56 -14.31 -5.57
N SER A 16 -7.75 -14.47 -4.27
CA SER A 16 -6.98 -15.42 -3.45
C SER A 16 -7.21 -16.87 -3.90
N ARG A 17 -6.35 -17.77 -3.42
CA ARG A 17 -6.48 -19.21 -3.68
C ARG A 17 -7.83 -19.79 -3.22
N SER A 18 -8.38 -19.30 -2.10
CA SER A 18 -9.68 -19.77 -1.57
C SER A 18 -10.88 -19.12 -2.26
N GLY A 19 -10.69 -18.00 -2.96
CA GLY A 19 -11.76 -17.18 -3.54
C GLY A 19 -12.41 -16.21 -2.55
N ASN A 20 -12.14 -16.33 -1.24
CA ASN A 20 -12.75 -15.52 -0.18
C ASN A 20 -11.98 -14.23 0.14
N GLY A 21 -10.99 -13.87 -0.66
CA GLY A 21 -10.16 -12.69 -0.46
C GLY A 21 -9.35 -12.36 -1.69
N GLY A 22 -8.33 -11.52 -1.53
CA GLY A 22 -7.44 -11.16 -2.63
C GLY A 22 -6.09 -10.64 -2.16
N HIS A 23 -5.17 -10.54 -3.11
CA HIS A 23 -3.85 -9.98 -2.92
C HIS A 23 -3.68 -8.76 -3.82
N ILE A 24 -3.01 -7.74 -3.29
CA ILE A 24 -2.61 -6.58 -4.08
C ILE A 24 -1.14 -6.73 -4.42
N TRP A 25 -0.84 -6.72 -5.71
CA TRP A 25 0.51 -6.84 -6.25
C TRP A 25 1.01 -5.47 -6.68
N ILE A 26 2.12 -5.03 -6.09
CA ILE A 26 2.86 -3.82 -6.47
C ILE A 26 4.27 -4.28 -6.83
N SER A 27 4.77 -3.81 -7.97
CA SER A 27 6.10 -4.16 -8.47
C SER A 27 7.04 -2.97 -8.36
N PHE A 28 8.33 -3.25 -8.12
CA PHE A 28 9.37 -2.23 -8.04
C PHE A 28 10.32 -2.34 -9.24
N SER A 29 10.87 -1.22 -9.71
CA SER A 29 11.79 -1.20 -10.86
C SER A 29 13.17 -1.75 -10.51
N GLN A 30 13.53 -1.72 -9.23
CA GLN A 30 14.76 -2.25 -8.66
C GLN A 30 14.44 -3.04 -7.40
N ASN A 31 15.43 -3.80 -6.94
CA ASN A 31 15.38 -4.38 -5.61
C ASN A 31 15.42 -3.25 -4.58
N ILE A 32 14.44 -3.24 -3.67
CA ILE A 32 14.38 -2.30 -2.55
C ILE A 32 14.53 -3.06 -1.24
N GLU A 33 14.95 -2.37 -0.18
CA GLU A 33 15.00 -2.96 1.15
C GLU A 33 13.62 -3.45 1.61
N ALA A 34 13.59 -4.64 2.21
CA ALA A 34 12.36 -5.23 2.73
C ALA A 34 11.68 -4.33 3.77
N ALA A 35 12.46 -3.63 4.59
CA ALA A 35 11.97 -2.64 5.54
C ALA A 35 11.24 -1.48 4.83
N THR A 36 11.82 -0.92 3.76
CA THR A 36 11.19 0.15 2.97
C THR A 36 9.90 -0.32 2.31
N ALA A 37 9.90 -1.51 1.69
CA ALA A 37 8.69 -2.09 1.09
C ALA A 37 7.57 -2.27 2.13
N ARG A 38 7.92 -2.76 3.33
CA ARG A 38 6.99 -2.93 4.44
C ARG A 38 6.41 -1.61 4.92
N ARG A 39 7.26 -0.60 5.12
CA ARG A 39 6.84 0.74 5.55
C ARG A 39 5.84 1.33 4.55
N PHE A 40 6.14 1.22 3.27
CA PHE A 40 5.23 1.63 2.20
C PHE A 40 3.86 0.93 2.27
N GLY A 41 3.86 -0.39 2.43
CA GLY A 41 2.62 -1.15 2.59
C GLY A 41 1.84 -0.76 3.85
N MET A 42 2.51 -0.56 4.99
CA MET A 42 1.87 -0.05 6.20
C MET A 42 1.26 1.34 5.99
N THR A 43 1.97 2.26 5.34
CA THR A 43 1.43 3.58 5.01
C THR A 43 0.17 3.47 4.16
N LEU A 44 0.15 2.60 3.14
CA LEU A 44 -1.05 2.35 2.33
C LEU A 44 -2.22 1.81 3.16
N LEU A 45 -1.95 0.89 4.08
CA LEU A 45 -2.96 0.33 4.96
C LEU A 45 -3.53 1.40 5.89
N SER A 46 -2.68 2.17 6.56
CA SER A 46 -3.09 3.27 7.44
C SER A 46 -3.96 4.29 6.72
N LEU A 47 -3.53 4.75 5.53
CA LEU A 47 -4.33 5.65 4.71
C LEU A 47 -5.68 5.05 4.29
N THR A 48 -5.71 3.75 3.98
CA THR A 48 -6.96 3.07 3.59
C THR A 48 -7.93 2.99 4.78
N MET A 49 -7.43 2.62 5.95
CA MET A 49 -8.24 2.54 7.17
C MET A 49 -8.79 3.92 7.58
N ASN A 50 -7.96 4.96 7.50
CA ASN A 50 -8.39 6.34 7.79
C ASN A 50 -9.51 6.83 6.85
N LYS A 51 -9.55 6.35 5.59
CA LYS A 51 -10.62 6.69 4.64
C LYS A 51 -11.87 5.81 4.77
N ARG A 52 -11.73 4.60 5.33
CA ARG A 52 -12.80 3.58 5.39
C ARG A 52 -12.91 3.03 6.82
N TYR A 53 -13.53 3.81 7.71
CA TYR A 53 -13.77 3.45 9.12
C TYR A 53 -14.56 2.14 9.34
N GLN A 54 -15.14 1.55 8.29
CA GLN A 54 -15.98 0.34 8.34
C GLN A 54 -15.24 -0.95 7.93
N ILE A 55 -13.98 -0.87 7.49
CA ILE A 55 -13.18 -2.07 7.18
C ILE A 55 -12.42 -2.45 8.45
N GLY A 56 -12.91 -3.48 9.15
CA GLY A 56 -12.21 -4.05 10.30
C GLY A 56 -10.87 -4.69 9.92
N MET A 57 -9.92 -4.65 10.86
CA MET A 57 -8.61 -5.31 10.71
C MET A 57 -8.73 -6.82 10.46
N GLU A 58 -9.87 -7.45 10.77
CA GLU A 58 -10.11 -8.87 10.49
C GLU A 58 -10.10 -9.24 9.00
N SER A 59 -10.25 -8.27 8.09
CA SER A 59 -10.18 -8.51 6.64
C SER A 59 -8.73 -8.56 6.11
N TYR A 60 -7.74 -8.30 6.97
CA TYR A 60 -6.34 -8.23 6.59
C TYR A 60 -5.55 -9.43 7.10
N ASP A 61 -4.87 -10.14 6.19
CA ASP A 61 -4.02 -11.29 6.55
C ASP A 61 -2.56 -10.86 6.73
N ARG A 62 -1.85 -10.45 5.66
CA ARG A 62 -0.37 -10.30 5.68
C ARG A 62 0.18 -9.26 4.71
N LEU A 63 1.29 -8.61 5.11
CA LEU A 63 2.16 -7.85 4.22
C LEU A 63 3.39 -8.70 3.89
N PHE A 64 3.82 -8.67 2.63
CA PHE A 64 5.11 -9.21 2.22
C PHE A 64 5.96 -8.11 1.58
N PRO A 65 7.28 -8.07 1.87
CA PRO A 65 8.07 -8.96 2.75
C PRO A 65 7.64 -8.90 4.23
N ASN A 66 7.85 -9.97 5.01
CA ASN A 66 7.47 -9.99 6.44
C ASN A 66 8.69 -9.95 7.41
N GLN A 67 9.90 -9.96 6.86
CA GLN A 67 11.19 -9.95 7.57
C GLN A 67 12.14 -8.99 6.86
N ASP A 68 12.93 -8.26 7.63
CA ASP A 68 13.88 -7.28 7.09
C ASP A 68 15.23 -7.94 6.73
N THR A 69 15.55 -9.09 7.35
CA THR A 69 16.79 -9.83 7.11
C THR A 69 16.54 -11.33 6.98
N LEU A 70 17.38 -12.01 6.21
CA LEU A 70 17.36 -13.46 6.08
C LEU A 70 18.36 -14.09 7.06
N PRO A 71 17.93 -15.02 7.94
CA PRO A 71 18.88 -15.78 8.74
C PRO A 71 19.73 -16.68 7.85
N LYS A 72 21.01 -16.88 8.22
CA LYS A 72 21.95 -17.73 7.46
C LYS A 72 21.35 -19.12 7.23
N GLY A 73 21.26 -19.53 5.97
CA GLY A 73 20.74 -20.85 5.57
C GLY A 73 19.21 -20.93 5.47
N GLY A 74 18.47 -19.85 5.70
CA GLY A 74 17.02 -19.80 5.50
C GLY A 74 16.63 -19.39 4.07
N PHE A 75 15.57 -20.00 3.54
CA PHE A 75 14.97 -19.59 2.25
C PHE A 75 14.16 -18.28 2.35
N GLY A 76 13.98 -17.76 3.56
CA GLY A 76 13.10 -16.63 3.82
C GLY A 76 11.62 -17.03 3.75
N ASN A 77 10.79 -16.03 3.46
CA ASN A 77 9.35 -16.24 3.36
C ASN A 77 8.97 -16.67 1.96
N LEU A 78 8.32 -17.81 1.87
CA LEU A 78 7.78 -18.31 0.63
C LEU A 78 6.37 -17.75 0.45
N ILE A 79 6.15 -17.10 -0.70
CA ILE A 79 4.83 -16.70 -1.16
C ILE A 79 4.45 -17.57 -2.35
N ALA A 80 3.16 -17.90 -2.47
CA ALA A 80 2.63 -18.44 -3.70
C ALA A 80 2.50 -17.28 -4.70
N LEU A 81 3.16 -17.40 -5.85
CA LEU A 81 2.98 -16.47 -6.95
C LEU A 81 1.58 -16.63 -7.58
N PRO A 82 1.07 -15.57 -8.24
CA PRO A 82 -0.25 -15.61 -8.86
C PRO A 82 -0.28 -16.62 -10.02
N LEU A 83 -1.47 -16.97 -10.46
CA LEU A 83 -1.72 -17.90 -11.58
C LEU A 83 -1.39 -19.37 -11.28
N GLN A 84 -1.51 -19.78 -10.01
CA GLN A 84 -1.27 -21.18 -9.63
C GLN A 84 -2.23 -22.13 -10.37
N GLY A 85 -1.69 -23.14 -11.04
CA GLY A 85 -2.46 -23.98 -11.98
C GLY A 85 -3.68 -24.70 -11.36
N GLY A 86 -3.63 -25.10 -10.09
CA GLY A 86 -4.76 -25.76 -9.41
C GLY A 86 -5.94 -24.81 -9.19
N PRO A 87 -5.81 -23.77 -8.35
CA PRO A 87 -6.85 -22.77 -8.11
C PRO A 87 -7.32 -22.07 -9.38
N ARG A 88 -6.44 -21.86 -10.36
CA ARG A 88 -6.80 -21.22 -11.63
C ARG A 88 -7.86 -22.00 -12.41
N LYS A 89 -7.87 -23.33 -12.33
CA LYS A 89 -8.94 -24.16 -12.94
C LYS A 89 -10.31 -23.91 -12.30
N GLN A 90 -10.35 -23.36 -11.09
CA GLN A 90 -11.55 -23.01 -10.35
C GLN A 90 -11.86 -21.50 -10.42
N GLY A 91 -11.15 -20.74 -11.25
CA GLY A 91 -11.31 -19.28 -11.35
C GLY A 91 -10.72 -18.49 -10.19
N ASN A 92 -9.82 -19.10 -9.40
CA ASN A 92 -9.09 -18.48 -8.29
C ASN A 92 -7.60 -18.29 -8.64
N SER A 93 -6.86 -17.51 -7.85
CA SER A 93 -5.48 -17.13 -8.18
C SER A 93 -5.35 -16.52 -9.59
N VAL A 94 -6.28 -15.62 -9.91
CA VAL A 94 -6.33 -14.87 -11.17
C VAL A 94 -6.45 -13.39 -10.88
N PHE A 95 -5.83 -12.57 -11.72
CA PHE A 95 -6.01 -11.13 -11.72
C PHE A 95 -7.42 -10.76 -12.16
N VAL A 96 -8.01 -9.83 -11.44
CA VAL A 96 -9.38 -9.35 -11.65
C VAL A 96 -9.41 -7.83 -11.80
N ASP A 97 -10.41 -7.34 -12.53
CA ASP A 97 -10.69 -5.91 -12.66
C ASP A 97 -11.43 -5.37 -11.42
N GLU A 98 -11.84 -4.10 -11.48
CA GLU A 98 -12.58 -3.43 -10.39
C GLU A 98 -13.99 -3.97 -10.16
N ARG A 99 -14.55 -4.67 -11.15
CA ARG A 99 -15.82 -5.39 -11.03
C ARG A 99 -15.61 -6.80 -10.49
N PHE A 100 -14.38 -7.14 -10.07
CA PHE A 100 -13.97 -8.49 -9.64
C PHE A 100 -14.07 -9.54 -10.75
N GLU A 101 -14.10 -9.12 -12.01
CA GLU A 101 -14.14 -10.00 -13.17
C GLU A 101 -12.72 -10.37 -13.62
N PRO A 102 -12.43 -11.66 -13.90
CA PRO A 102 -11.11 -12.07 -14.35
C PRO A 102 -10.72 -11.44 -15.70
N TYR A 103 -9.49 -10.92 -15.79
CA TYR A 103 -8.94 -10.50 -17.08
C TYR A 103 -8.83 -11.68 -18.05
N THR A 104 -9.19 -11.49 -19.32
CA THR A 104 -9.06 -12.54 -20.34
C THR A 104 -7.60 -12.94 -20.55
N ASP A 105 -6.70 -11.95 -20.63
CA ASP A 105 -5.26 -12.16 -20.77
C ASP A 105 -4.52 -11.85 -19.45
N GLN A 106 -4.41 -12.89 -18.63
CA GLN A 106 -3.77 -12.86 -17.31
C GLN A 106 -2.28 -12.50 -17.38
N TRP A 107 -1.57 -12.96 -18.41
CA TRP A 107 -0.15 -12.66 -18.58
C TRP A 107 0.05 -11.27 -19.20
N GLY A 108 -0.81 -10.88 -20.13
CA GLY A 108 -0.83 -9.55 -20.69
C GLY A 108 -1.01 -8.47 -19.64
N ILE A 109 -1.98 -8.63 -18.73
CA ILE A 109 -2.17 -7.64 -17.66
C ILE A 109 -0.98 -7.59 -16.69
N LEU A 110 -0.42 -8.74 -16.32
CA LEU A 110 0.77 -8.81 -15.47
C LEU A 110 1.98 -8.13 -16.13
N SER A 111 2.19 -8.37 -17.42
CA SER A 111 3.30 -7.75 -18.18
C SER A 111 3.18 -6.23 -18.31
N LYS A 112 1.95 -5.71 -18.23
CA LYS A 112 1.63 -4.28 -18.29
C LYS A 112 1.64 -3.60 -16.92
N LEU A 113 1.82 -4.35 -15.83
CA LEU A 113 1.89 -3.77 -14.50
C LEU A 113 3.09 -2.83 -14.43
N GLY A 114 2.81 -1.54 -14.23
CA GLY A 114 3.82 -0.53 -13.97
C GLY A 114 4.65 -0.87 -12.73
N LYS A 115 5.85 -0.30 -12.67
CA LYS A 115 6.77 -0.49 -11.56
C LYS A 115 7.00 0.83 -10.84
N MET A 116 7.13 0.79 -9.53
CA MET A 116 7.51 1.94 -8.73
C MET A 116 9.02 2.00 -8.54
N ASP A 117 9.57 3.19 -8.71
CA ASP A 117 10.95 3.49 -8.32
C ASP A 117 11.07 3.65 -6.79
N GLU A 118 12.21 3.26 -6.23
CA GLU A 118 12.49 3.38 -4.79
C GLU A 118 12.35 4.81 -4.27
N ASP A 119 12.73 5.82 -5.05
CA ASP A 119 12.58 7.22 -4.64
C ASP A 119 11.11 7.62 -4.54
N LEU A 120 10.27 7.15 -5.46
CA LEU A 120 8.81 7.35 -5.38
C LEU A 120 8.21 6.64 -4.16
N VAL A 121 8.69 5.44 -3.84
CA VAL A 121 8.29 4.70 -2.64
C VAL A 121 8.66 5.47 -1.38
N LYS A 122 9.92 5.94 -1.28
CA LYS A 122 10.41 6.73 -0.14
C LYS A 122 9.67 8.06 -0.01
N GLN A 123 9.44 8.77 -1.12
CA GLN A 123 8.68 10.01 -1.14
C GLN A 123 7.24 9.80 -0.66
N PHE A 124 6.59 8.71 -1.09
CA PHE A 124 5.26 8.36 -0.63
C PHE A 124 5.23 8.11 0.89
N ILE A 125 6.19 7.33 1.41
CA ILE A 125 6.32 7.10 2.85
C ILE A 125 6.56 8.41 3.60
N TYR A 126 7.44 9.28 3.11
CA TYR A 126 7.75 10.56 3.75
C TYR A 126 6.51 11.48 3.81
N LYS A 127 5.76 11.56 2.72
CA LYS A 127 4.59 12.43 2.60
C LYS A 127 3.40 11.95 3.43
N HIS A 128 3.23 10.64 3.58
CA HIS A 128 2.01 10.05 4.14
C HIS A 128 2.20 9.18 5.37
N GLY A 129 3.44 8.84 5.71
CA GLY A 129 3.76 8.08 6.91
C GLY A 129 3.47 8.90 8.17
N GLU A 130 2.82 8.28 9.15
CA GLU A 130 2.59 8.94 10.43
C GLU A 130 3.92 9.13 11.18
N ARG A 131 4.14 10.34 11.71
CA ARG A 131 5.26 10.64 12.62
C ARG A 131 5.06 9.83 13.90
N GLY A 132 5.71 8.67 13.99
CA GLY A 132 5.57 7.75 15.12
C GLY A 132 5.66 6.28 14.71
N LEU A 133 5.21 5.92 13.50
CA LEU A 133 5.23 4.53 13.04
C LEU A 133 6.64 4.01 12.74
N PHE A 134 7.61 4.91 12.50
CA PHE A 134 8.91 4.57 11.92
C PHE A 134 10.12 5.20 12.61
N ASN A 135 9.98 5.61 13.88
CA ASN A 135 10.92 6.46 14.63
C ASN A 135 12.36 5.92 14.83
N ASN A 136 12.72 4.76 14.27
CA ASN A 136 14.03 4.14 14.49
C ASN A 136 14.95 4.02 13.27
N ASP A 137 14.58 4.42 12.04
CA ASP A 137 15.51 4.30 10.91
C ASP A 137 15.77 5.63 10.19
N SER A 138 17.04 5.84 9.87
CA SER A 138 17.78 6.97 9.29
C SER A 138 17.30 7.49 7.92
N ILE A 139 16.05 7.23 7.52
CA ILE A 139 15.47 7.69 6.25
C ILE A 139 15.31 9.23 6.22
N THR A 140 15.27 9.89 7.38
CA THR A 140 15.16 11.36 7.47
C THR A 140 16.43 12.12 7.07
N ALA A 141 17.59 11.48 6.91
CA ALA A 141 18.86 12.19 6.69
C ALA A 141 19.19 12.48 5.20
N GLY A 142 18.31 12.14 4.25
CA GLY A 142 18.66 12.11 2.82
C GLY A 142 17.96 13.10 1.89
N LEU A 143 16.99 13.90 2.35
CA LEU A 143 16.16 14.75 1.47
C LEU A 143 16.00 16.20 1.96
N ASP A 144 16.99 16.73 2.70
CA ASP A 144 16.99 18.11 3.23
C ASP A 144 17.24 19.22 2.17
N HIS A 145 16.98 18.95 0.89
CA HIS A 145 17.00 19.97 -0.16
C HIS A 145 15.73 19.94 -1.00
N VAL A 146 14.58 20.18 -0.36
CA VAL A 146 13.45 20.81 -1.03
C VAL A 146 13.00 21.96 -0.14
N GLN A 147 13.24 23.19 -0.63
CA GLN A 147 12.92 24.43 0.07
C GLN A 147 11.48 24.46 0.54
N ASP A 148 11.35 24.68 1.85
CA ASP A 148 10.15 24.97 2.60
C ASP A 148 9.44 26.19 2.01
N ASN A 149 8.17 26.03 1.65
CA ASN A 149 7.26 27.15 1.45
C ASN A 149 6.06 26.91 2.36
N GLN A 150 6.23 27.30 3.62
CA GLN A 150 5.16 27.42 4.60
C GLN A 150 4.03 28.28 4.02
N THR A 151 2.83 27.70 3.90
CA THR A 151 1.61 28.48 3.79
C THR A 151 0.90 28.41 5.14
N GLN A 152 0.71 29.59 5.74
CA GLN A 152 0.03 29.83 7.00
C GLN A 152 -1.31 29.10 7.06
N ILE A 153 -1.54 28.34 8.14
CA ILE A 153 -2.88 28.00 8.61
C ILE A 153 -3.16 28.95 9.77
N GLU A 154 -4.01 29.94 9.51
CA GLU A 154 -4.56 30.80 10.56
C GLU A 154 -5.47 29.98 11.48
N GLU A 155 -5.18 30.08 12.77
CA GLU A 155 -6.05 29.73 13.88
C GLU A 155 -7.31 30.61 13.82
N VAL A 156 -8.48 30.03 13.55
CA VAL A 156 -9.76 30.67 13.85
C VAL A 156 -10.43 29.90 14.97
N LEU A 157 -10.25 30.45 16.18
CA LEU A 157 -10.95 30.09 17.40
C LEU A 157 -12.46 30.35 17.27
N MET A 158 -13.24 29.47 17.91
CA MET A 158 -14.70 29.52 18.07
C MET A 158 -15.23 30.92 18.42
N GLU A 159 -16.28 31.37 17.71
CA GLU A 159 -17.23 32.34 18.25
C GLU A 159 -18.51 31.64 18.75
N PRO A 160 -19.08 32.04 19.91
CA PRO A 160 -20.23 31.39 20.50
C PRO A 160 -21.57 31.86 19.89
N LEU A 161 -22.53 30.94 19.80
CA LEU A 161 -23.91 31.21 19.39
C LEU A 161 -24.59 32.22 20.33
N PRO A 162 -25.30 33.25 19.82
CA PRO A 162 -26.06 34.15 20.67
C PRO A 162 -27.37 33.52 21.13
N PHE A 163 -27.58 33.58 22.44
CA PHE A 163 -28.80 33.23 23.15
C PHE A 163 -29.97 34.17 22.77
N LEU A 164 -31.16 33.58 22.73
CA LEU A 164 -32.47 34.24 22.61
C LEU A 164 -32.81 35.11 23.83
N GLN A 165 -33.70 36.10 23.56
CA GLN A 165 -34.70 36.76 24.42
C GLN A 165 -34.44 38.22 24.82
N PRO A 166 -35.47 39.04 25.07
CA PRO A 166 -36.88 38.74 25.44
C PRO A 166 -37.87 38.58 24.30
#